data_AF-D3HL78-F1
#
_entry.id   AF-D3HL78-F1
#
_cell.length_a   1.000
_cell.length_b   1.000
_cell.length_c   1.000
_cell.angle_alpha   90.00
_cell.angle_beta   90.00
_cell.angle_gamma   90.00
#
_symmetry.space_group_name_H-M   'P 1'
#
loop_
_entity.id
_entity.type
_entity.pdbx_description
1 polymer ?
#
loop_
_entity_poly.entity_id
_entity_poly.type
_entity_poly.pdbx_seq_one_letter_code
_entity_poly.pdbx_strand_id
1 'polypeptide(L)'
;MPAVSPVVYNQANLFSWQQELPQVQSQISEKSRIIEEQTQLLSPLQRQLDTINRLISITQRQLTNADISSTQDMLHHMHDHHHDRHHHHHHRDGLLHYVGDFAREWNRSQLQTELGRLQAERISLQNQMRPYERVIDEANAELTQLNSRKSFLNNHIRGAEIFLRTLQENPLELVQTLATRLQKAFNDYEDTHLTGLSPQVRISLIAARYGLGELTRYESGYNPEALQLQPIHRSNYLRLCGFIWDMYTRVRQENLDTAFEKTLADLVESTHVLQQGDLPDHWQTNYSANAWFEVSKNANLGVFAIQPAQIDNIEEQIFNDKLVHLKRNNILSNNIQRHIMNAAELIEAEVAMKKQKQESIDYHFYGRTVCVLTDALNNPNDVQAIKRLGDIAECASGSPSVGKQVLGGLLIALGVLLIGASVAGMVTTFGSSSALSAVGIALGLSLLQTQVVLGVTSTVAAATGIGLTFFTGPNTVKSGQRQGLSQGLIDVKEDIEHSVTYH
;
A
#
# COMPACT_ATOMS: atom_id res chain seq x y z
N MET A 1 14.13 5.73 4.81
CA MET A 1 14.08 4.34 4.30
C MET A 1 15.51 3.82 4.06
N PRO A 2 15.79 2.50 4.11
CA PRO A 2 17.08 1.95 3.69
C PRO A 2 17.37 2.35 2.23
N ALA A 3 18.64 2.42 1.86
CA ALA A 3 19.00 2.73 0.49
C ALA A 3 18.52 1.61 -0.44
N VAL A 4 17.85 1.96 -1.53
CA VAL A 4 17.50 1.02 -2.60
C VAL A 4 18.75 0.29 -3.07
N SER A 5 18.64 -1.02 -3.24
CA SER A 5 19.71 -1.87 -3.75
C SER A 5 19.10 -2.80 -4.81
N PRO A 6 19.20 -2.44 -6.11
CA PRO A 6 18.60 -3.24 -7.17
C PRO A 6 19.25 -4.63 -7.21
N VAL A 7 18.44 -5.65 -7.49
CA VAL A 7 18.94 -7.00 -7.77
C VAL A 7 19.71 -6.97 -9.09
N VAL A 8 21.01 -7.26 -9.05
CA VAL A 8 21.88 -7.21 -10.22
C VAL A 8 21.73 -8.47 -11.05
N TYR A 9 21.43 -8.30 -12.34
CA TYR A 9 21.37 -9.39 -13.30
C TYR A 9 22.70 -9.51 -14.03
N ASN A 10 23.41 -10.60 -13.79
CA ASN A 10 24.65 -11.00 -14.45
C ASN A 10 24.72 -12.53 -14.54
N GLN A 11 25.65 -13.05 -15.34
CA GLN A 11 25.75 -14.50 -15.57
C GLN A 11 26.07 -15.28 -14.29
N ALA A 12 26.88 -14.72 -13.39
CA ALA A 12 27.27 -15.38 -12.13
C ALA A 12 26.07 -15.56 -11.17
N ASN A 13 25.28 -14.51 -10.99
CA ASN A 13 24.06 -14.52 -10.17
C ASN A 13 23.01 -15.44 -10.78
N LEU A 14 22.78 -15.37 -12.11
CA LEU A 14 21.86 -16.25 -12.80
C LEU A 14 22.23 -17.73 -12.59
N PHE A 15 23.50 -18.07 -12.79
CA PHE A 15 23.99 -19.43 -12.57
C PHE A 15 23.81 -19.87 -11.11
N SER A 16 24.16 -19.02 -10.14
CA SER A 16 23.97 -19.30 -8.72
C SER A 16 22.50 -19.55 -8.38
N TRP A 17 21.57 -18.73 -8.90
CA TRP A 17 20.14 -18.90 -8.66
C TRP A 17 19.58 -20.17 -9.31
N GLN A 18 20.03 -20.50 -10.52
CA GLN A 18 19.65 -21.74 -11.21
C GLN A 18 20.12 -22.99 -10.44
N GLN A 19 21.28 -22.93 -9.79
CA GLN A 19 21.77 -24.01 -8.92
C GLN A 19 21.03 -24.09 -7.58
N GLU A 20 20.63 -22.95 -7.03
CA GLU A 20 19.92 -22.86 -5.75
C GLU A 20 18.47 -23.36 -5.85
N LEU A 21 17.77 -23.09 -6.96
CA LEU A 21 16.35 -23.39 -7.11
C LEU A 21 15.99 -24.87 -6.85
N PRO A 22 16.69 -25.88 -7.41
CA PRO A 22 16.42 -27.28 -7.11
C PRO A 22 16.61 -27.63 -5.63
N GLN A 23 17.58 -27.01 -4.95
CA GLN A 23 17.83 -27.24 -3.52
C GLN A 23 16.67 -26.71 -2.68
N VAL A 24 16.20 -25.49 -2.96
CA VAL A 24 15.02 -24.91 -2.30
C VAL A 24 13.77 -25.76 -2.54
N GLN A 25 13.57 -26.26 -3.77
CA GLN A 25 12.44 -27.14 -4.09
C GLN A 25 12.51 -28.48 -3.34
N SER A 26 13.71 -29.05 -3.19
CA SER A 26 13.91 -30.25 -2.38
C SER A 26 13.59 -29.99 -0.90
N GLN A 27 14.05 -28.88 -0.33
CA GLN A 27 13.76 -28.50 1.05
C GLN A 27 12.27 -28.25 1.29
N ILE A 28 11.56 -27.63 0.33
CA ILE A 28 10.10 -27.49 0.40
C ILE A 28 9.42 -28.86 0.45
N SER A 29 9.85 -29.79 -0.39
CA SER A 29 9.28 -31.14 -0.43
C SER A 29 9.53 -31.90 0.88
N GLU A 30 10.74 -31.79 1.42
CA GLU A 30 11.12 -32.37 2.71
C GLU A 30 10.29 -31.81 3.87
N LYS A 31 10.17 -30.49 3.97
CA LYS A 31 9.42 -29.84 5.06
C LYS A 31 7.92 -30.12 4.97
N SER A 32 7.38 -30.19 3.75
CA SER A 32 5.99 -30.60 3.53
C SER A 32 5.75 -32.04 3.98
N ARG A 33 6.69 -32.95 3.69
CA ARG A 33 6.63 -34.35 4.17
C ARG A 33 6.72 -34.43 5.69
N ILE A 34 7.61 -33.66 6.33
CA ILE A 34 7.70 -33.60 7.80
C ILE A 34 6.36 -33.18 8.41
N ILE A 35 5.72 -32.13 7.88
CA ILE A 35 4.40 -31.69 8.35
C ILE A 35 3.37 -32.80 8.19
N GLU A 36 3.34 -33.47 7.03
CA GLU A 36 2.43 -34.58 6.79
C GLU A 36 2.64 -35.72 7.79
N GLU A 37 3.88 -36.16 8.00
CA GLU A 37 4.25 -37.20 8.96
C GLU A 37 3.84 -36.82 10.40
N GLN A 38 4.17 -35.60 10.85
CA GLN A 38 3.78 -35.16 12.20
C GLN A 38 2.26 -35.01 12.34
N THR A 39 1.56 -34.56 11.29
CA THR A 39 0.10 -34.44 11.29
C THR A 39 -0.58 -35.81 11.38
N GLN A 40 -0.03 -36.82 10.70
CA GLN A 40 -0.51 -38.20 10.80
C GLN A 40 -0.34 -38.75 12.22
N LEU A 41 0.77 -38.45 12.89
CA LEU A 41 1.02 -38.84 14.29
C LEU A 41 0.15 -38.07 15.30
N LEU A 42 -0.15 -36.81 15.02
CA LEU A 42 -0.99 -35.96 15.86
C LEU A 42 -2.49 -36.31 15.77
N SER A 43 -2.97 -36.71 14.58
CA SER A 43 -4.37 -37.06 14.33
C SER A 43 -5.01 -38.03 15.33
N PRO A 44 -4.40 -39.17 15.71
CA PRO A 44 -4.98 -40.06 16.71
C PRO A 44 -5.05 -39.42 18.10
N LEU A 45 -4.03 -38.64 18.49
CA LEU A 45 -4.00 -37.94 19.78
C LEU A 45 -5.09 -36.87 19.85
N GLN A 46 -5.31 -36.13 18.75
CA GLN A 46 -6.41 -35.17 18.64
C GLN A 46 -7.78 -35.85 18.83
N ARG A 47 -7.99 -37.01 18.19
CA ARG A 47 -9.23 -37.80 18.34
C ARG A 47 -9.44 -38.30 19.79
N GLN A 48 -8.37 -38.69 20.47
CA GLN A 48 -8.43 -39.05 21.89
C GLN A 48 -8.77 -37.83 22.75
N LEU A 49 -8.18 -36.67 22.47
CA LEU A 49 -8.45 -35.43 23.18
C LEU A 49 -9.91 -35.00 23.03
N ASP A 50 -10.46 -35.09 21.83
CA ASP A 50 -11.87 -34.82 21.56
C ASP A 50 -12.79 -35.78 22.34
N THR A 51 -12.40 -37.04 22.44
CA THR A 51 -13.14 -38.05 23.23
C THR A 51 -13.11 -37.72 24.72
N ILE A 52 -11.94 -37.40 25.27
CA ILE A 52 -11.79 -37.00 26.68
C ILE A 52 -12.58 -35.72 26.96
N ASN A 53 -12.53 -34.71 26.09
CA ASN A 53 -13.29 -33.47 26.24
C ASN A 53 -14.81 -33.73 26.27
N ARG A 54 -15.30 -34.67 25.45
CA ARG A 54 -16.71 -35.11 25.47
C ARG A 54 -17.05 -35.80 26.79
N LEU A 55 -16.20 -36.71 27.27
CA LEU A 55 -16.40 -37.40 28.56
C LEU A 55 -16.42 -36.40 29.73
N ILE A 56 -15.48 -35.46 29.77
CA ILE A 56 -15.45 -34.36 30.75
C ILE A 56 -16.79 -33.62 30.75
N SER A 57 -17.28 -33.25 29.57
CA SER A 57 -18.54 -32.51 29.42
C SER A 57 -19.75 -33.33 29.91
N ILE A 58 -19.77 -34.63 29.66
CA ILE A 58 -20.82 -35.56 30.15
C ILE A 58 -20.77 -35.66 31.67
N THR A 59 -19.60 -35.90 32.25
CA THR A 59 -19.41 -36.03 33.71
C THR A 59 -19.76 -34.74 34.44
N GLN A 60 -19.38 -33.59 33.88
CA GLN A 60 -19.76 -32.27 34.42
C GLN A 60 -21.28 -32.06 34.43
N ARG A 61 -21.97 -32.50 33.37
CA ARG A 61 -23.44 -32.43 33.31
C ARG A 61 -24.09 -33.35 34.34
N GLN A 62 -23.56 -34.56 34.53
CA GLN A 62 -24.03 -35.49 35.57
C GLN A 62 -23.83 -34.92 36.98
N LEU A 63 -22.68 -34.30 37.26
CA LEU A 63 -22.42 -33.59 38.51
C LEU A 63 -23.41 -32.45 38.74
N THR A 64 -23.64 -31.61 37.72
CA THR A 64 -24.61 -30.51 37.80
C THR A 64 -26.02 -31.03 38.11
N ASN A 65 -26.45 -32.12 37.47
CA ASN A 65 -27.74 -32.73 37.74
C ASN A 65 -27.83 -33.32 39.15
N ALA A 66 -26.75 -33.94 39.65
CA ALA A 66 -26.67 -34.44 41.02
C ALA A 66 -26.77 -33.29 42.04
N ASP A 67 -26.11 -32.16 41.77
CA ASP A 67 -26.16 -30.97 42.62
C ASP A 67 -27.56 -30.32 42.62
N ILE A 68 -28.21 -30.21 41.45
CA ILE A 68 -29.60 -29.73 41.35
C ILE A 68 -30.55 -30.64 42.13
N SER A 69 -30.43 -31.95 41.97
CA SER A 69 -31.29 -32.92 42.67
C SER A 69 -31.10 -32.84 44.18
N SER A 70 -29.85 -32.72 44.66
CA SER A 70 -29.55 -32.52 46.08
C SER A 70 -30.14 -31.20 46.61
N THR A 71 -30.07 -30.14 45.82
CA THR A 71 -30.61 -28.82 46.19
C THR A 71 -32.13 -28.81 46.24
N GLN A 72 -32.79 -29.44 45.26
CA GLN A 72 -34.26 -29.60 45.24
C GLN A 72 -34.74 -30.38 46.45
N ASP A 73 -34.09 -31.48 46.80
CA ASP A 73 -34.46 -32.28 47.96
C ASP A 73 -34.24 -31.53 49.28
N MET A 74 -33.14 -30.77 49.40
CA MET A 74 -32.92 -29.89 50.55
C MET A 74 -34.01 -28.80 50.66
N LEU A 75 -34.41 -28.19 49.55
CA LEU A 75 -35.49 -27.19 49.53
C LEU A 75 -36.84 -27.81 49.89
N HIS A 76 -37.13 -29.03 49.43
CA HIS A 76 -38.33 -29.78 49.83
C HIS A 76 -38.33 -30.05 51.34
N HIS A 77 -37.20 -30.45 51.92
CA HIS A 77 -37.07 -30.66 53.36
C HIS A 77 -37.14 -29.36 54.19
N MET A 78 -36.79 -28.19 53.64
CA MET A 78 -36.94 -26.91 54.33
C MET A 78 -38.36 -26.32 54.24
N HIS A 79 -39.14 -26.63 53.19
CA HIS A 79 -40.52 -26.15 53.04
C HIS A 79 -41.54 -26.91 53.89
N ASP A 80 -41.28 -28.17 54.24
CA ASP A 80 -42.18 -28.99 55.08
C ASP A 80 -42.17 -28.62 56.58
N HIS A 81 -41.36 -27.65 57.00
CA HIS A 81 -41.25 -27.25 58.41
C HIS A 81 -42.01 -25.97 58.80
N HIS A 82 -42.82 -25.39 57.90
CA HIS A 82 -43.55 -24.14 58.16
C HIS A 82 -45.08 -24.22 58.13
N HIS A 83 -45.67 -25.42 58.11
CA HIS A 83 -47.10 -25.56 58.40
C HIS A 83 -47.36 -26.17 59.77
N ASP A 84 -48.01 -25.33 60.57
CA ASP A 84 -48.65 -25.61 61.84
C ASP A 84 -49.33 -26.99 61.94
N ARG A 85 -49.27 -27.47 63.19
CA ARG A 85 -50.24 -28.33 63.88
C ARG A 85 -50.18 -29.83 63.67
N HIS A 86 -49.77 -30.45 64.79
CA HIS A 86 -50.23 -31.72 65.32
C HIS A 86 -49.98 -32.94 64.42
N HIS A 87 -48.98 -33.76 64.77
CA HIS A 87 -49.20 -35.09 65.36
C HIS A 87 -47.85 -35.78 65.57
N HIS A 88 -47.65 -36.25 66.80
CA HIS A 88 -46.53 -37.09 67.18
C HIS A 88 -46.65 -38.47 66.52
N HIS A 89 -45.74 -38.83 65.63
CA HIS A 89 -45.36 -40.24 65.41
C HIS A 89 -43.86 -40.36 65.14
N HIS A 90 -43.22 -41.18 65.97
CA HIS A 90 -41.79 -41.42 65.99
C HIS A 90 -41.34 -42.40 64.90
N HIS A 91 -40.39 -41.93 64.09
CA HIS A 91 -39.21 -42.58 63.53
C HIS A 91 -39.30 -44.03 63.01
N ARG A 92 -39.43 -44.18 61.69
CA ARG A 92 -38.77 -45.27 60.93
C ARG A 92 -38.31 -44.89 59.51
N ASP A 93 -38.17 -43.60 59.19
CA ASP A 93 -37.70 -43.16 57.86
C ASP A 93 -36.22 -42.78 57.79
N GLY A 94 -35.55 -42.61 58.93
CA GLY A 94 -34.15 -42.12 58.96
C GLY A 94 -33.13 -43.03 58.28
N LEU A 95 -33.38 -44.35 58.22
CA LEU A 95 -32.41 -45.31 57.66
C LEU A 95 -32.47 -45.37 56.12
N LEU A 96 -33.65 -45.18 55.52
CA LEU A 96 -33.83 -45.15 54.06
C LEU A 96 -33.36 -43.82 53.46
N HIS A 97 -33.62 -42.69 54.14
CA HIS A 97 -33.06 -41.39 53.75
C HIS A 97 -31.53 -41.38 53.86
N TYR A 98 -30.97 -41.93 54.95
CA TYR A 98 -29.52 -42.06 55.12
C TYR A 98 -28.86 -42.90 54.01
N VAL A 99 -29.49 -44.01 53.60
CA VAL A 99 -28.99 -44.85 52.50
C VAL A 99 -29.10 -44.14 51.15
N GLY A 100 -30.18 -43.38 50.91
CA GLY A 100 -30.37 -42.56 49.71
C GLY A 100 -29.35 -41.42 49.61
N ASP A 101 -29.12 -40.69 50.70
CA ASP A 101 -28.14 -39.60 50.78
C ASP A 101 -26.71 -40.12 50.66
N PHE A 102 -26.40 -41.25 51.31
CA PHE A 102 -25.11 -41.92 51.16
C PHE A 102 -24.87 -42.37 49.71
N ALA A 103 -25.85 -42.98 49.04
CA ALA A 103 -25.72 -43.42 47.65
C ALA A 103 -25.52 -42.23 46.69
N ARG A 104 -26.16 -41.09 46.94
CA ARG A 104 -26.00 -39.86 46.15
C ARG A 104 -24.64 -39.21 46.35
N GLU A 105 -24.20 -39.07 47.61
CA GLU A 105 -22.89 -38.49 47.92
C GLU A 105 -21.77 -39.41 47.41
N TRP A 106 -21.94 -40.73 47.51
CA TRP A 106 -21.05 -41.70 46.89
C TRP A 106 -20.99 -41.52 45.37
N ASN A 107 -22.13 -41.43 44.68
CA ASN A 107 -22.17 -41.21 43.23
C ASN A 107 -21.52 -39.88 42.84
N ARG A 108 -21.76 -38.81 43.61
CA ARG A 108 -21.12 -37.50 43.43
C ARG A 108 -19.60 -37.60 43.58
N SER A 109 -19.11 -38.26 44.62
CA SER A 109 -17.68 -38.47 44.87
C SER A 109 -17.01 -39.29 43.75
N GLN A 110 -17.70 -40.32 43.24
CA GLN A 110 -17.24 -41.09 42.08
C GLN A 110 -17.13 -40.22 40.82
N LEU A 111 -18.15 -39.41 40.52
CA LEU A 111 -18.13 -38.50 39.38
C LEU A 111 -17.06 -37.41 39.50
N GLN A 112 -16.82 -36.88 40.70
CA GLN A 112 -15.73 -35.92 40.95
C GLN A 112 -14.35 -36.53 40.73
N THR A 113 -14.16 -37.77 41.20
CA THR A 113 -12.91 -38.52 41.01
C THR A 113 -12.68 -38.82 39.53
N GLU A 114 -13.72 -39.24 38.81
CA GLU A 114 -13.65 -39.50 37.36
C GLU A 114 -13.37 -38.21 36.57
N LEU A 115 -13.98 -37.09 36.96
CA LEU A 115 -13.68 -35.78 36.36
C LEU A 115 -12.21 -35.40 36.57
N GLY A 116 -11.69 -35.57 37.80
CA GLY A 116 -10.28 -35.32 38.10
C GLY A 116 -9.35 -36.21 37.27
N ARG A 117 -9.68 -37.50 37.11
CA ARG A 117 -8.95 -38.44 36.25
C ARG A 117 -8.92 -37.99 34.79
N LEU A 118 -10.08 -37.65 34.22
CA LEU A 118 -10.21 -37.18 32.84
C LEU A 118 -9.48 -35.85 32.61
N GLN A 119 -9.50 -34.93 33.58
CA GLN A 119 -8.75 -33.68 33.51
C GLN A 119 -7.23 -33.91 33.51
N ALA A 120 -6.74 -34.82 34.35
CA ALA A 120 -5.33 -35.20 34.36
C ALA A 120 -4.92 -35.88 33.03
N GLU A 121 -5.78 -36.75 32.49
CA GLU A 121 -5.56 -37.42 31.20
C GLU A 121 -5.52 -36.41 30.05
N ARG A 122 -6.43 -35.42 30.03
CA ARG A 122 -6.42 -34.30 29.08
C ARG A 122 -5.09 -33.56 29.10
N ILE A 123 -4.61 -33.16 30.28
CA ILE A 123 -3.35 -32.42 30.42
C ILE A 123 -2.16 -33.26 29.94
N SER A 124 -2.12 -34.55 30.32
CA SER A 124 -1.10 -35.48 29.87
C SER A 124 -1.08 -35.60 28.34
N LEU A 125 -2.25 -35.78 27.73
CA LEU A 125 -2.39 -35.89 26.28
C LEU A 125 -1.98 -34.61 25.55
N GLN A 126 -2.39 -33.44 26.05
CA GLN A 126 -1.95 -32.15 25.51
C GLN A 126 -0.43 -31.97 25.59
N ASN A 127 0.21 -32.44 26.66
CA ASN A 127 1.68 -32.42 26.76
C ASN A 127 2.35 -33.39 25.76
N GLN A 128 1.72 -34.53 25.46
CA GLN A 128 2.20 -35.46 24.43
C GLN A 128 2.04 -34.90 23.01
N MET A 129 1.01 -34.09 22.76
CA MET A 129 0.74 -33.45 21.46
C MET A 129 1.72 -32.30 21.16
N ARG A 130 2.08 -31.50 22.16
CA ARG A 130 2.95 -30.32 22.04
C ARG A 130 4.23 -30.50 21.19
N PRO A 131 5.03 -31.57 21.32
CA PRO A 131 6.21 -31.75 20.47
C PRO A 131 5.87 -31.85 18.97
N TYR A 132 4.77 -32.51 18.60
CA TYR A 132 4.33 -32.63 17.20
C TYR A 132 3.87 -31.27 16.67
N GLU A 133 3.06 -30.55 17.45
CA GLU A 133 2.58 -29.19 17.11
C GLU A 133 3.76 -28.24 16.87
N ARG A 134 4.78 -28.28 17.74
CA ARG A 134 5.98 -27.44 17.59
C ARG A 134 6.72 -27.72 16.28
N VAL A 135 6.94 -29.00 15.94
CA VAL A 135 7.64 -29.36 14.70
C VAL A 135 6.84 -28.92 13.47
N ILE A 136 5.51 -29.02 13.51
CA ILE A 136 4.63 -28.51 12.44
C ILE A 136 4.77 -26.99 12.31
N ASP A 137 4.73 -26.25 13.43
CA ASP A 137 4.84 -24.80 13.42
C ASP A 137 6.22 -24.33 12.90
N GLU A 138 7.30 -24.96 13.34
CA GLU A 138 8.67 -24.68 12.87
C GLU A 138 8.80 -24.97 11.37
N ALA A 139 8.31 -26.13 10.91
CA ALA A 139 8.35 -26.50 9.50
C ALA A 139 7.48 -25.56 8.63
N ASN A 140 6.34 -25.08 9.12
CA ASN A 140 5.49 -24.11 8.41
C ASN A 140 6.16 -22.73 8.29
N ALA A 141 6.85 -22.28 9.34
CA ALA A 141 7.62 -21.03 9.29
C ALA A 141 8.75 -21.11 8.26
N GLU A 142 9.48 -22.23 8.24
CA GLU A 142 10.51 -22.49 7.24
C GLU A 142 9.93 -22.60 5.82
N LEU A 143 8.79 -23.29 5.63
CA LEU A 143 8.11 -23.37 4.34
C LEU A 143 7.72 -21.98 3.82
N THR A 144 7.28 -21.08 4.70
CA THR A 144 6.95 -19.70 4.29
C THR A 144 8.17 -18.98 3.75
N GLN A 145 9.31 -19.11 4.42
CA GLN A 145 10.59 -18.53 3.97
C GLN A 145 11.06 -19.17 2.65
N LEU A 146 11.02 -20.49 2.54
CA LEU A 146 11.43 -21.22 1.35
C LEU A 146 10.53 -20.92 0.15
N ASN A 147 9.22 -20.80 0.35
CA ASN A 147 8.30 -20.43 -0.73
C ASN A 147 8.51 -18.98 -1.18
N SER A 148 8.78 -18.05 -0.26
CA SER A 148 9.19 -16.68 -0.60
C SER A 148 10.49 -16.69 -1.42
N ARG A 149 11.49 -17.47 -1.00
CA ARG A 149 12.76 -17.62 -1.74
C ARG A 149 12.56 -18.26 -3.11
N LYS A 150 11.71 -19.29 -3.22
CA LYS A 150 11.35 -19.91 -4.50
C LYS A 150 10.67 -18.90 -5.43
N SER A 151 9.75 -18.09 -4.92
CA SER A 151 9.11 -17.03 -5.70
C SER A 151 10.12 -16.00 -6.18
N PHE A 152 11.05 -15.58 -5.32
CA PHE A 152 12.17 -14.71 -5.68
C PHE A 152 12.99 -15.34 -6.81
N LEU A 153 13.46 -16.57 -6.66
CA LEU A 153 14.31 -17.26 -7.64
C LEU A 153 13.59 -17.40 -8.99
N ASN A 154 12.33 -17.84 -8.99
CA ASN A 154 11.55 -17.99 -10.22
C ASN A 154 11.40 -16.66 -10.98
N ASN A 155 11.14 -15.57 -10.26
CA ASN A 155 10.98 -14.24 -10.87
C ASN A 155 12.31 -13.72 -11.43
N HIS A 156 13.39 -13.83 -10.66
CA HIS A 156 14.68 -13.24 -11.02
C HIS A 156 15.50 -14.09 -12.01
N ILE A 157 15.37 -15.43 -12.02
CA ILE A 157 15.99 -16.27 -13.06
C ILE A 157 15.41 -15.87 -14.43
N ARG A 158 14.09 -15.89 -14.57
CA ARG A 158 13.42 -15.50 -15.82
C ARG A 158 13.73 -14.04 -16.19
N GLY A 159 13.69 -13.14 -15.21
CA GLY A 159 14.02 -11.73 -15.41
C GLY A 159 15.45 -11.52 -15.91
N ALA A 160 16.42 -12.19 -15.31
CA ALA A 160 17.82 -12.12 -15.70
C ALA A 160 18.06 -12.74 -17.09
N GLU A 161 17.45 -13.87 -17.40
CA GLU A 161 17.53 -14.48 -18.74
C GLU A 161 17.01 -13.53 -19.83
N ILE A 162 15.85 -12.91 -19.60
CA ILE A 162 15.28 -11.92 -20.54
C ILE A 162 16.22 -10.73 -20.65
N PHE A 163 16.63 -10.14 -19.53
CA PHE A 163 17.47 -8.95 -19.49
C PHE A 163 18.82 -9.16 -20.20
N LEU A 164 19.55 -10.23 -19.86
CA LEU A 164 20.87 -10.52 -20.43
C LEU A 164 20.78 -10.82 -21.93
N ARG A 165 19.73 -11.54 -22.35
CA ARG A 165 19.47 -11.78 -23.76
C ARG A 165 19.13 -10.49 -24.51
N THR A 166 18.24 -9.65 -23.97
CA THR A 166 17.90 -8.36 -24.61
C THR A 166 19.12 -7.44 -24.65
N LEU A 167 19.97 -7.43 -23.63
CA LEU A 167 21.23 -6.68 -23.63
C LEU A 167 22.20 -7.15 -24.73
N GLN A 168 22.22 -8.44 -25.03
CA GLN A 168 23.02 -9.03 -26.09
C GLN A 168 22.43 -8.76 -27.49
N GLU A 169 21.15 -9.05 -27.68
CA GLU A 169 20.49 -9.13 -28.99
C GLU A 169 19.85 -7.81 -29.44
N ASN A 170 19.24 -7.05 -28.52
CA ASN A 170 18.50 -5.84 -28.84
C ASN A 170 18.54 -4.80 -27.69
N PRO A 171 19.71 -4.21 -27.37
CA PRO A 171 19.84 -3.28 -26.25
C PRO A 171 18.98 -2.01 -26.40
N LEU A 172 18.54 -1.66 -27.60
CA LEU A 172 17.61 -0.56 -27.84
C LEU A 172 16.26 -0.78 -27.13
N GLU A 173 15.79 -2.03 -27.04
CA GLU A 173 14.55 -2.37 -26.36
C GLU A 173 14.62 -2.05 -24.86
N LEU A 174 15.78 -2.26 -24.21
CA LEU A 174 15.98 -1.87 -22.81
C LEU A 174 15.89 -0.36 -22.64
N VAL A 175 16.50 0.41 -23.56
CA VAL A 175 16.44 1.88 -23.56
C VAL A 175 15.00 2.35 -23.71
N GLN A 176 14.28 1.86 -24.72
CA GLN A 176 12.90 2.25 -24.99
C GLN A 176 11.95 1.86 -23.86
N THR A 177 12.10 0.65 -23.32
CA THR A 177 11.30 0.15 -22.21
C THR A 177 11.52 1.00 -20.96
N LEU A 178 12.78 1.30 -20.62
CA LEU A 178 13.10 2.12 -19.45
C LEU A 178 12.62 3.57 -19.61
N ALA A 179 12.85 4.19 -20.78
CA ALA A 179 12.37 5.54 -21.06
C ALA A 179 10.84 5.63 -21.00
N THR A 180 10.13 4.67 -21.60
CA THR A 180 8.67 4.60 -21.55
C THR A 180 8.16 4.40 -20.13
N ARG A 181 8.81 3.52 -19.36
CA ARG A 181 8.46 3.26 -17.96
C ARG A 181 8.68 4.51 -17.10
N LEU A 182 9.77 5.24 -17.31
CA LEU A 182 10.05 6.50 -16.62
C LEU A 182 8.98 7.54 -16.94
N GLN A 183 8.69 7.76 -18.23
CA GLN A 183 7.69 8.72 -18.67
C GLN A 183 6.30 8.39 -18.12
N LYS A 184 5.90 7.11 -18.16
CA LYS A 184 4.64 6.65 -17.59
C LYS A 184 4.59 6.88 -16.08
N ALA A 185 5.64 6.50 -15.34
CA ALA A 185 5.69 6.66 -13.89
C ALA A 185 5.55 8.14 -13.48
N PHE A 186 6.16 9.06 -14.24
CA PHE A 186 6.12 10.48 -13.95
C PHE A 186 4.78 11.11 -14.32
N ASN A 187 4.19 10.70 -15.45
CA ASN A 187 2.83 11.10 -15.81
C ASN A 187 1.80 10.60 -14.78
N ASP A 188 1.87 9.33 -14.37
CA ASP A 188 0.99 8.74 -13.35
C ASP A 188 1.12 9.49 -12.01
N TYR A 189 2.35 9.93 -11.67
CA TYR A 189 2.62 10.73 -10.48
C TYR A 189 2.01 12.13 -10.57
N GLU A 190 2.30 12.88 -11.64
CA GLU A 190 1.74 14.23 -11.89
C GLU A 190 0.21 14.20 -11.92
N ASP A 191 -0.39 13.18 -12.52
CA ASP A 191 -1.86 13.03 -12.63
C ASP A 191 -2.53 12.82 -11.26
N THR A 192 -1.78 12.40 -10.24
CA THR A 192 -2.29 12.24 -8.85
C THR A 192 -1.85 13.37 -7.91
N HIS A 193 -0.87 14.19 -8.30
CA HIS A 193 -0.24 15.23 -7.50
C HIS A 193 -0.14 16.55 -8.28
N LEU A 194 -1.28 17.18 -8.56
CA LEU A 194 -1.37 18.34 -9.45
C LEU A 194 -0.70 19.63 -8.91
N THR A 195 -0.53 19.75 -7.60
CA THR A 195 -0.04 20.98 -6.94
C THR A 195 0.83 20.65 -5.73
N GLY A 196 1.65 21.60 -5.29
CA GLY A 196 2.40 21.48 -4.03
C GLY A 196 3.57 20.51 -4.10
N LEU A 197 4.10 20.29 -5.31
CA LEU A 197 5.26 19.44 -5.54
C LEU A 197 6.52 20.07 -4.95
N SER A 198 7.40 19.23 -4.39
CA SER A 198 8.69 19.71 -3.88
C SER A 198 9.62 20.17 -5.02
N PRO A 199 10.60 21.04 -4.74
CA PRO A 199 11.55 21.50 -5.75
C PRO A 199 12.28 20.37 -6.50
N GLN A 200 12.79 19.33 -5.82
CA GLN A 200 13.48 18.24 -6.53
C GLN A 200 12.54 17.39 -7.38
N VAL A 201 11.28 17.23 -6.96
CA VAL A 201 10.26 16.56 -7.78
C VAL A 201 10.02 17.36 -9.06
N ARG A 202 9.77 18.67 -8.94
CA ARG A 202 9.59 19.57 -10.09
C ARG A 202 10.79 19.54 -11.05
N ILE A 203 12.02 19.59 -10.51
CA ILE A 203 13.25 19.45 -11.30
C ILE A 203 13.29 18.11 -12.03
N SER A 204 12.97 17.01 -11.34
CA SER A 204 12.97 15.67 -11.93
C SER A 204 11.96 15.56 -13.08
N LEU A 205 10.74 16.10 -12.90
CA LEU A 205 9.70 16.11 -13.93
C LEU A 205 10.13 16.90 -15.17
N ILE A 206 10.74 18.08 -14.99
CA ILE A 206 11.30 18.88 -16.10
C ILE A 206 12.42 18.10 -16.79
N ALA A 207 13.38 17.57 -16.03
CA ALA A 207 14.51 16.84 -16.57
C ALA A 207 14.07 15.60 -17.37
N ALA A 208 13.04 14.87 -16.92
CA ALA A 208 12.51 13.74 -17.67
C ALA A 208 11.77 14.20 -18.92
N ARG A 209 10.93 15.23 -18.84
CA ARG A 209 10.14 15.73 -19.96
C ARG A 209 10.99 16.28 -21.10
N TYR A 210 12.07 17.01 -20.78
CA TYR A 210 12.90 17.70 -21.77
C TYR A 210 14.26 17.03 -22.01
N GLY A 211 14.74 16.22 -21.08
CA GLY A 211 16.07 15.61 -21.13
C GLY A 211 16.09 14.18 -21.66
N LEU A 212 14.98 13.44 -21.60
CA LEU A 212 14.95 12.05 -22.06
C LEU A 212 15.47 11.88 -23.49
N GLY A 213 15.09 12.79 -24.39
CA GLY A 213 15.59 12.77 -25.77
C GLY A 213 17.10 12.97 -25.87
N GLU A 214 17.71 13.79 -25.01
CA GLU A 214 19.16 14.00 -24.98
C GLU A 214 19.92 12.76 -24.54
N LEU A 215 19.36 11.98 -23.61
CA LEU A 215 19.98 10.76 -23.09
C LEU A 215 19.98 9.61 -24.11
N THR A 216 19.12 9.67 -25.11
CA THR A 216 18.93 8.62 -26.13
C THR A 216 19.34 9.06 -27.55
N ARG A 217 19.97 10.23 -27.71
CA ARG A 217 20.38 10.77 -29.02
C ARG A 217 21.58 10.04 -29.63
N TYR A 218 21.67 10.10 -30.97
CA TYR A 218 22.80 9.59 -31.76
C TYR A 218 23.57 10.77 -32.37
N GLU A 219 24.87 10.86 -32.09
CA GLU A 219 25.73 11.96 -32.59
C GLU A 219 25.92 11.93 -34.12
N SER A 220 25.75 10.76 -34.77
CA SER A 220 26.03 10.55 -36.20
C SER A 220 24.80 10.47 -37.12
N GLY A 221 23.61 10.83 -36.62
CA GLY A 221 22.35 10.75 -37.38
C GLY A 221 21.74 9.33 -37.41
N TYR A 222 20.45 9.24 -37.74
CA TYR A 222 19.69 7.98 -37.72
C TYR A 222 19.98 7.16 -38.98
N ASN A 223 20.70 6.03 -38.84
CA ASN A 223 20.81 5.00 -39.87
C ASN A 223 20.25 3.67 -39.32
N PRO A 224 19.01 3.29 -39.67
CA PRO A 224 18.32 2.14 -39.07
C PRO A 224 19.03 0.80 -39.27
N GLU A 225 19.73 0.60 -40.38
CA GLU A 225 20.48 -0.64 -40.66
C GLU A 225 21.77 -0.73 -39.85
N ALA A 226 22.41 0.40 -39.56
CA ALA A 226 23.61 0.46 -38.73
C ALA A 226 23.30 0.41 -37.22
N LEU A 227 22.07 0.66 -36.80
CA LEU A 227 21.70 0.87 -35.40
C LEU A 227 21.35 -0.41 -34.63
N GLN A 228 20.95 -1.51 -35.28
CA GLN A 228 20.47 -2.70 -34.56
C GLN A 228 21.54 -3.38 -33.67
N LEU A 229 22.83 -3.18 -33.96
CA LEU A 229 23.95 -3.82 -33.25
C LEU A 229 24.90 -2.82 -32.58
N GLN A 230 24.56 -1.52 -32.54
CA GLN A 230 25.51 -0.54 -32.04
C GLN A 230 25.70 -0.62 -30.52
N PRO A 231 26.96 -0.66 -30.04
CA PRO A 231 27.29 -0.52 -28.62
C PRO A 231 26.69 0.73 -27.96
N ILE A 232 26.32 1.75 -28.73
CA ILE A 232 25.78 3.01 -28.22
C ILE A 232 24.49 2.84 -27.39
N HIS A 233 23.65 1.85 -27.71
CA HIS A 233 22.41 1.61 -26.95
C HIS A 233 22.69 1.15 -25.53
N ARG A 234 23.77 0.39 -25.34
CA ARG A 234 24.23 -0.05 -24.02
C ARG A 234 24.68 1.15 -23.17
N SER A 235 25.42 2.09 -23.78
CA SER A 235 25.77 3.36 -23.15
C SER A 235 24.54 4.22 -22.86
N ASN A 236 23.57 4.30 -23.78
CA ASN A 236 22.31 5.04 -23.56
C ASN A 236 21.50 4.44 -22.41
N TYR A 237 21.48 3.11 -22.28
CA TYR A 237 20.85 2.44 -21.14
C TYR A 237 21.54 2.83 -19.83
N LEU A 238 22.87 2.81 -19.77
CA LEU A 238 23.63 3.28 -18.59
C LEU A 238 23.38 4.75 -18.27
N ARG A 239 23.29 5.63 -19.27
CA ARG A 239 22.92 7.05 -19.09
C ARG A 239 21.56 7.20 -18.43
N LEU A 240 20.56 6.43 -18.87
CA LEU A 240 19.23 6.40 -18.26
C LEU A 240 19.26 5.87 -16.83
N CYS A 241 20.00 4.79 -16.56
CA CYS A 241 20.17 4.26 -15.21
C CYS A 241 20.79 5.32 -14.27
N GLY A 242 21.87 5.98 -14.71
CA GLY A 242 22.53 7.05 -13.96
C GLY A 242 21.61 8.25 -13.72
N PHE A 243 20.80 8.62 -14.73
CA PHE A 243 19.80 9.69 -14.62
C PHE A 243 18.76 9.40 -13.53
N ILE A 244 18.22 8.18 -13.50
CA ILE A 244 17.24 7.76 -12.48
C ILE A 244 17.89 7.75 -11.09
N TRP A 245 19.12 7.26 -10.98
CA TRP A 245 19.88 7.29 -9.72
C TRP A 245 20.15 8.71 -9.20
N ASP A 246 20.49 9.66 -10.08
CA ASP A 246 20.69 11.07 -9.71
C ASP A 246 19.38 11.67 -9.17
N MET A 247 18.26 11.47 -9.86
CA MET A 247 16.94 11.92 -9.39
C MET A 247 16.57 11.30 -8.04
N TYR A 248 16.69 9.98 -7.90
CA TYR A 248 16.42 9.26 -6.65
C TYR A 248 17.27 9.82 -5.50
N THR A 249 18.57 10.02 -5.74
CA THR A 249 19.49 10.52 -4.73
C THR A 249 19.10 11.93 -4.26
N ARG A 250 18.76 12.84 -5.19
CA ARG A 250 18.39 14.23 -4.86
C ARG A 250 17.05 14.32 -4.15
N VAL A 251 16.03 13.60 -4.61
CA VAL A 251 14.70 13.57 -3.99
C VAL A 251 14.78 12.99 -2.58
N ARG A 252 15.54 11.89 -2.42
CA ARG A 252 15.77 11.29 -1.10
C ARG A 252 16.54 12.19 -0.15
N GLN A 253 17.52 12.95 -0.65
CA GLN A 253 18.26 13.94 0.14
C GLN A 253 17.36 15.11 0.59
N GLU A 254 16.42 15.53 -0.27
CA GLU A 254 15.43 16.55 0.07
C GLU A 254 14.44 16.03 1.13
N ASN A 255 14.04 14.76 1.06
CA ASN A 255 13.19 14.08 2.06
C ASN A 255 11.84 14.80 2.31
N LEU A 256 11.29 15.43 1.26
CA LEU A 256 9.99 16.11 1.31
C LEU A 256 8.87 15.34 0.61
N ASP A 257 9.20 14.38 -0.25
CA ASP A 257 8.20 13.66 -1.05
C ASP A 257 8.49 12.14 -1.09
N THR A 258 7.97 11.43 -0.09
CA THR A 258 8.15 9.98 0.05
C THR A 258 7.42 9.19 -1.04
N ALA A 259 6.36 9.75 -1.61
CA ALA A 259 5.59 9.09 -2.65
C ALA A 259 6.39 9.05 -3.97
N PHE A 260 6.97 10.19 -4.36
CA PHE A 260 7.86 10.25 -5.51
C PHE A 260 9.17 9.50 -5.28
N GLU A 261 9.74 9.55 -4.06
CA GLU A 261 10.91 8.72 -3.69
C GLU A 261 10.64 7.24 -3.95
N LYS A 262 9.46 6.74 -3.59
CA LYS A 262 9.06 5.35 -3.85
C LYS A 262 8.92 5.05 -5.35
N THR A 263 8.33 5.96 -6.11
CA THR A 263 8.26 5.82 -7.58
C THR A 263 9.66 5.71 -8.21
N LEU A 264 10.60 6.54 -7.76
CA LEU A 264 11.99 6.49 -8.19
C LEU A 264 12.71 5.22 -7.71
N ALA A 265 12.44 4.76 -6.49
CA ALA A 265 12.97 3.51 -5.96
C ALA A 265 12.56 2.31 -6.85
N ASP A 266 11.27 2.22 -7.19
CA ASP A 266 10.74 1.16 -8.06
C ASP A 266 11.37 1.20 -9.47
N LEU A 267 11.68 2.40 -9.97
CA LEU A 267 12.40 2.58 -11.23
C LEU A 267 13.85 2.12 -11.12
N VAL A 268 14.57 2.54 -10.07
CA VAL A 268 15.94 2.09 -9.78
C VAL A 268 16.01 0.57 -9.69
N GLU A 269 15.10 -0.06 -8.93
CA GLU A 269 15.05 -1.52 -8.77
C GLU A 269 14.91 -2.25 -10.11
N SER A 270 14.15 -1.66 -11.04
CA SER A 270 13.93 -2.22 -12.38
C SER A 270 15.12 -2.10 -13.33
N THR A 271 16.13 -1.28 -13.01
CA THR A 271 17.30 -1.10 -13.87
C THR A 271 18.26 -2.28 -13.82
N HIS A 272 18.27 -3.01 -12.69
CA HIS A 272 19.25 -4.07 -12.39
C HIS A 272 20.72 -3.60 -12.42
N VAL A 273 20.96 -2.29 -12.34
CA VAL A 273 22.29 -1.66 -12.35
C VAL A 273 22.48 -0.81 -11.10
N LEU A 274 23.55 -1.09 -10.35
CA LEU A 274 23.92 -0.30 -9.16
C LEU A 274 24.36 1.11 -9.57
N GLN A 275 24.22 2.09 -8.67
CA GLN A 275 24.62 3.48 -8.93
C GLN A 275 26.07 3.63 -9.43
N GLN A 276 26.99 2.94 -8.75
CA GLN A 276 28.41 2.86 -9.12
C GLN A 276 28.74 1.60 -9.94
N GLY A 277 27.72 0.89 -10.40
CA GLY A 277 27.86 -0.29 -11.25
C GLY A 277 27.91 0.07 -12.72
N ASP A 278 28.37 -0.90 -13.51
CA ASP A 278 28.40 -0.89 -14.98
C ASP A 278 27.49 -2.03 -15.48
N LEU A 279 27.42 -2.21 -16.79
CA LEU A 279 26.80 -3.39 -17.39
C LEU A 279 27.50 -4.68 -16.97
N PRO A 280 26.77 -5.80 -16.93
CA PRO A 280 27.33 -7.07 -16.48
C PRO A 280 28.33 -7.67 -17.49
N ASP A 281 29.09 -8.66 -17.00
CA ASP A 281 29.85 -9.61 -17.81
C ASP A 281 30.76 -8.95 -18.88
N HIS A 282 30.77 -9.45 -20.12
CA HIS A 282 31.61 -8.92 -21.21
C HIS A 282 31.07 -7.63 -21.84
N TRP A 283 29.96 -7.08 -21.35
CA TRP A 283 29.37 -5.82 -21.84
C TRP A 283 29.83 -4.58 -21.06
N GLN A 284 30.72 -4.74 -20.10
CA GLN A 284 31.30 -3.64 -19.33
C GLN A 284 31.86 -2.53 -20.24
N THR A 285 31.55 -1.29 -19.88
CA THR A 285 32.04 -0.09 -20.55
C THR A 285 33.26 0.52 -19.86
N ASN A 286 33.61 0.04 -18.65
CA ASN A 286 34.58 0.58 -17.71
C ASN A 286 34.17 1.91 -17.06
N TYR A 287 32.91 2.30 -17.19
CA TYR A 287 32.35 3.50 -16.57
C TYR A 287 31.05 3.15 -15.86
N SER A 288 30.86 3.69 -14.66
CA SER A 288 29.60 3.48 -13.94
C SER A 288 28.44 4.17 -14.64
N ALA A 289 27.21 3.72 -14.34
CA ALA A 289 25.98 4.40 -14.77
C ALA A 289 26.00 5.89 -14.39
N ASN A 290 26.44 6.21 -13.18
CA ASN A 290 26.59 7.59 -12.72
C ASN A 290 27.62 8.37 -13.56
N ALA A 291 28.77 7.78 -13.90
CA ALA A 291 29.77 8.44 -14.73
C ALA A 291 29.24 8.76 -16.14
N TRP A 292 28.51 7.83 -16.76
CA TRP A 292 27.87 8.06 -18.06
C TRP A 292 26.84 9.18 -18.03
N PHE A 293 26.04 9.24 -16.96
CA PHE A 293 25.08 10.33 -16.80
C PHE A 293 25.75 11.68 -16.52
N GLU A 294 26.80 11.72 -15.69
CA GLU A 294 27.54 12.96 -15.40
C GLU A 294 28.14 13.60 -16.68
N VAL A 295 28.62 12.79 -17.63
CA VAL A 295 29.03 13.32 -18.96
C VAL A 295 27.85 13.99 -19.68
N SER A 296 26.67 13.36 -19.66
CA SER A 296 25.46 13.89 -20.31
C SER A 296 24.94 15.15 -19.62
N LYS A 297 25.04 15.20 -18.30
CA LYS A 297 24.69 16.34 -17.45
C LYS A 297 25.59 17.54 -17.72
N ASN A 298 26.89 17.32 -17.85
CA ASN A 298 27.85 18.37 -18.19
C ASN A 298 27.64 18.91 -19.61
N ALA A 299 27.21 18.07 -20.56
CA ALA A 299 26.88 18.51 -21.91
C ALA A 299 25.57 19.31 -21.98
N ASN A 300 24.61 19.03 -21.09
CA ASN A 300 23.26 19.62 -21.12
C ASN A 300 22.86 20.20 -19.76
N LEU A 301 23.66 21.15 -19.26
CA LEU A 301 23.48 21.77 -17.95
C LEU A 301 22.09 22.41 -17.77
N GLY A 302 21.55 23.00 -18.83
CA GLY A 302 20.24 23.67 -18.81
C GLY A 302 19.06 22.76 -18.48
N VAL A 303 19.23 21.43 -18.59
CA VAL A 303 18.18 20.45 -18.32
C VAL A 303 18.51 19.59 -17.09
N PHE A 304 19.76 19.16 -16.94
CA PHE A 304 20.14 18.17 -15.90
C PHE A 304 20.82 18.78 -14.66
N ALA A 305 21.21 20.05 -14.70
CA ALA A 305 21.90 20.74 -13.61
C ALA A 305 21.08 21.89 -13.00
N ILE A 306 19.76 21.88 -13.18
CA ILE A 306 18.83 22.86 -12.62
C ILE A 306 18.96 22.88 -11.09
N GLN A 307 19.12 24.07 -10.52
CA GLN A 307 19.14 24.27 -9.08
C GLN A 307 17.73 24.61 -8.55
N PRO A 308 17.38 24.24 -7.30
CA PRO A 308 16.09 24.58 -6.70
C PRO A 308 15.76 26.08 -6.75
N ALA A 309 16.75 26.96 -6.62
CA ALA A 309 16.55 28.41 -6.68
C ALA A 309 16.16 28.93 -8.07
N GLN A 310 16.31 28.12 -9.12
CA GLN A 310 16.01 28.50 -10.51
C GLN A 310 14.65 27.98 -10.99
N ILE A 311 14.01 27.08 -10.23
CA ILE A 311 12.86 26.30 -10.71
C ILE A 311 11.68 27.17 -11.10
N ASP A 312 11.33 28.16 -10.28
CA ASP A 312 10.17 29.03 -10.52
C ASP A 312 10.35 29.86 -11.79
N ASN A 313 11.56 30.39 -12.04
CA ASN A 313 11.86 31.16 -13.25
C ASN A 313 11.82 30.28 -14.50
N ILE A 314 12.32 29.05 -14.42
CA ILE A 314 12.32 28.10 -15.54
C ILE A 314 10.88 27.68 -15.87
N GLU A 315 10.07 27.40 -14.86
CA GLU A 315 8.66 27.06 -15.08
C GLU A 315 7.84 28.25 -15.60
N GLU A 316 8.13 29.48 -15.17
CA GLU A 316 7.52 30.68 -15.77
C GLU A 316 7.84 30.77 -17.27
N GLN A 317 9.08 30.52 -17.67
CA GLN A 317 9.47 30.49 -19.08
C GLN A 317 8.74 29.39 -19.85
N ILE A 318 8.72 28.17 -19.31
CA ILE A 318 8.02 27.03 -19.91
C ILE A 318 6.52 27.32 -20.06
N PHE A 319 5.89 27.92 -19.04
CA PHE A 319 4.49 28.31 -19.08
C PHE A 319 4.23 29.33 -20.22
N ASN A 320 5.03 30.40 -20.28
CA ASN A 320 4.87 31.44 -21.28
C ASN A 320 5.07 30.90 -22.70
N ASP A 321 6.12 30.10 -22.92
CA ASP A 321 6.41 29.51 -24.23
C ASP A 321 5.28 28.59 -24.70
N LYS A 322 4.76 27.76 -23.80
CA LYS A 322 3.61 26.87 -24.09
C LYS A 322 2.34 27.64 -24.37
N LEU A 323 2.07 28.71 -23.61
CA LEU A 323 0.88 29.52 -23.80
C LEU A 323 0.91 30.22 -25.17
N VAL A 324 2.07 30.76 -25.55
CA VAL A 324 2.29 31.35 -26.88
C VAL A 324 2.11 30.30 -27.97
N HIS A 325 2.67 29.09 -27.79
CA HIS A 325 2.52 27.99 -28.74
C HIS A 325 1.05 27.56 -28.91
N LEU A 326 0.32 27.37 -27.80
CA LEU A 326 -1.10 27.02 -27.81
C LEU A 326 -1.90 28.05 -28.59
N LYS A 327 -1.73 29.35 -28.27
CA LYS A 327 -2.45 30.44 -28.94
C LYS A 327 -2.13 30.53 -30.44
N ARG A 328 -0.87 30.32 -30.81
CA ARG A 328 -0.42 30.38 -32.21
C ARG A 328 -0.98 29.23 -33.06
N ASN A 329 -1.09 28.04 -32.48
CA ASN A 329 -1.51 26.83 -33.20
C ASN A 329 -3.01 26.56 -33.13
N ASN A 330 -3.73 27.21 -32.21
CA ASN A 330 -5.17 27.08 -32.09
C ASN A 330 -5.91 27.96 -33.10
N ILE A 331 -6.24 27.39 -34.27
CA ILE A 331 -7.08 28.03 -35.28
C ILE A 331 -8.55 27.82 -34.86
N LEU A 332 -9.25 28.92 -34.56
CA LEU A 332 -10.64 28.92 -34.07
C LEU A 332 -11.64 28.42 -35.13
N SER A 333 -11.75 27.10 -35.30
CA SER A 333 -12.60 26.48 -36.32
C SER A 333 -13.83 25.74 -35.77
N ASN A 334 -13.79 25.32 -34.51
CA ASN A 334 -14.89 24.60 -33.84
C ASN A 334 -15.05 25.04 -32.36
N ASN A 335 -16.03 24.45 -31.67
CA ASN A 335 -16.34 24.77 -30.28
C ASN A 335 -15.19 24.37 -29.32
N ILE A 336 -14.59 23.18 -29.49
CA ILE A 336 -13.44 22.70 -28.69
C ILE A 336 -12.32 23.74 -28.72
N GLN A 337 -11.93 24.21 -29.92
CA GLN A 337 -10.87 25.20 -30.10
C GLN A 337 -11.22 26.56 -29.47
N ARG A 338 -12.49 26.97 -29.53
CA ARG A 338 -12.97 28.18 -28.85
C ARG A 338 -12.88 28.04 -27.33
N HIS A 339 -13.32 26.92 -26.76
CA HIS A 339 -13.23 26.67 -25.33
C HIS A 339 -11.77 26.53 -24.85
N ILE A 340 -10.90 25.90 -25.64
CA ILE A 340 -9.45 25.85 -25.37
C ILE A 340 -8.85 27.26 -25.32
N MET A 341 -9.22 28.14 -26.27
CA MET A 341 -8.74 29.52 -26.27
C MET A 341 -9.27 30.30 -25.06
N ASN A 342 -10.55 30.18 -24.75
CA ASN A 342 -11.15 30.81 -23.57
C ASN A 342 -10.45 30.36 -22.27
N ALA A 343 -10.19 29.06 -22.11
CA ALA A 343 -9.46 28.53 -20.96
C ALA A 343 -8.03 29.10 -20.88
N ALA A 344 -7.33 29.20 -22.01
CA ALA A 344 -6.00 29.81 -22.07
C ALA A 344 -5.99 31.30 -21.68
N GLU A 345 -7.00 32.07 -22.11
CA GLU A 345 -7.17 33.48 -21.73
C GLU A 345 -7.48 33.64 -20.24
N LEU A 346 -8.30 32.75 -19.67
CA LEU A 346 -8.61 32.74 -18.23
C LEU A 346 -7.36 32.45 -17.39
N ILE A 347 -6.54 31.50 -17.80
CA ILE A 347 -5.25 31.19 -17.14
C ILE A 347 -4.33 32.40 -17.18
N GLU A 348 -4.17 33.04 -18.34
CA GLU A 348 -3.31 34.21 -18.50
C GLU A 348 -3.77 35.38 -17.63
N ALA A 349 -5.08 35.64 -17.60
CA ALA A 349 -5.66 36.69 -16.78
C ALA A 349 -5.46 36.43 -15.27
N GLU A 350 -5.59 35.18 -14.83
CA GLU A 350 -5.34 34.81 -13.44
C GLU A 350 -3.86 35.00 -13.06
N VAL A 351 -2.93 34.52 -13.88
CA VAL A 351 -1.49 34.67 -13.66
C VAL A 351 -1.09 36.15 -13.63
N ALA A 352 -1.59 36.96 -14.57
CA ALA A 352 -1.33 38.40 -14.61
C ALA A 352 -1.85 39.11 -13.34
N MET A 353 -3.04 38.74 -12.86
CA MET A 353 -3.61 39.29 -11.63
C MET A 353 -2.76 38.90 -10.41
N LYS A 354 -2.36 37.64 -10.28
CA LYS A 354 -1.50 37.19 -9.18
C LYS A 354 -0.17 37.93 -9.17
N LYS A 355 0.44 38.13 -10.35
CA LYS A 355 1.66 38.92 -10.51
C LYS A 355 1.47 40.37 -10.07
N GLN A 356 0.37 41.00 -10.46
CA GLN A 356 0.03 42.37 -10.03
C GLN A 356 -0.14 42.48 -8.51
N LYS A 357 -0.72 41.45 -7.89
CA LYS A 357 -0.96 41.39 -6.44
C LYS A 357 0.23 40.89 -5.63
N GLN A 358 1.34 40.52 -6.28
CA GLN A 358 2.49 39.87 -5.65
C GLN A 358 2.10 38.59 -4.88
N GLU A 359 1.08 37.87 -5.36
CA GLU A 359 0.70 36.55 -4.84
C GLU A 359 1.64 35.48 -5.44
N SER A 360 1.86 34.38 -4.72
CA SER A 360 2.65 33.25 -5.25
C SER A 360 1.95 32.59 -6.43
N ILE A 361 2.71 32.22 -7.44
CA ILE A 361 2.23 31.60 -8.68
C ILE A 361 2.83 30.22 -8.79
N ASP A 362 1.97 29.20 -8.86
CA ASP A 362 2.38 27.83 -9.16
C ASP A 362 2.49 27.66 -10.68
N TYR A 363 3.62 28.05 -11.25
CA TYR A 363 3.87 27.95 -12.69
C TYR A 363 3.90 26.50 -13.18
N HIS A 364 4.18 25.53 -12.30
CA HIS A 364 4.09 24.11 -12.62
C HIS A 364 2.66 23.74 -13.00
N PHE A 365 1.71 24.06 -12.13
CA PHE A 365 0.28 23.77 -12.33
C PHE A 365 -0.26 24.41 -13.61
N TYR A 366 -0.02 25.71 -13.82
CA TYR A 366 -0.50 26.40 -15.03
C TYR A 366 0.22 25.89 -16.29
N GLY A 367 1.53 25.65 -16.22
CA GLY A 367 2.30 25.07 -17.32
C GLY A 367 1.84 23.67 -17.70
N ARG A 368 1.43 22.85 -16.73
CA ARG A 368 0.81 21.53 -16.95
C ARG A 368 -0.56 21.65 -17.58
N THR A 369 -1.39 22.58 -17.11
CA THR A 369 -2.73 22.83 -17.65
C THR A 369 -2.67 23.22 -19.13
N VAL A 370 -1.79 24.15 -19.50
CA VAL A 370 -1.57 24.55 -20.90
C VAL A 370 -1.06 23.38 -21.75
N CYS A 371 -0.21 22.52 -21.17
CA CYS A 371 0.22 21.28 -21.82
C CYS A 371 -0.97 20.36 -22.16
N VAL A 372 -1.82 20.07 -21.19
CA VAL A 372 -2.98 19.19 -21.39
C VAL A 372 -3.97 19.79 -22.40
N LEU A 373 -4.17 21.11 -22.38
CA LEU A 373 -4.95 21.81 -23.42
C LEU A 373 -4.32 21.67 -24.81
N THR A 374 -2.99 21.71 -24.91
CA THR A 374 -2.27 21.50 -26.17
C THR A 374 -2.40 20.05 -26.66
N ASP A 375 -2.32 19.08 -25.75
CA ASP A 375 -2.51 17.66 -26.05
C ASP A 375 -3.94 17.41 -26.59
N ALA A 376 -4.95 17.98 -25.91
CA ALA A 376 -6.35 17.93 -26.35
C ALA A 376 -6.58 18.61 -27.71
N LEU A 377 -5.88 19.71 -28.00
CA LEU A 377 -5.93 20.38 -29.30
C LEU A 377 -5.35 19.50 -30.41
N ASN A 378 -4.21 18.86 -30.16
CA ASN A 378 -3.48 18.06 -31.15
C ASN A 378 -4.13 16.68 -31.38
N ASN A 379 -4.71 16.10 -30.34
CA ASN A 379 -5.40 14.81 -30.40
C ASN A 379 -6.69 14.83 -29.56
N PRO A 380 -7.81 15.29 -30.14
CA PRO A 380 -9.09 15.34 -29.45
C PRO A 380 -9.59 13.97 -28.97
N ASN A 381 -9.10 12.86 -29.54
CA ASN A 381 -9.52 11.52 -29.12
C ASN A 381 -8.71 10.95 -27.94
N ASP A 382 -7.81 11.73 -27.34
CA ASP A 382 -7.01 11.30 -26.19
C ASP A 382 -7.84 11.29 -24.89
N VAL A 383 -8.37 10.12 -24.56
CA VAL A 383 -9.14 9.86 -23.33
C VAL A 383 -8.36 10.24 -22.06
N GLN A 384 -7.03 10.13 -22.06
CA GLN A 384 -6.23 10.54 -20.90
C GLN A 384 -6.16 12.06 -20.77
N ALA A 385 -6.04 12.78 -21.88
CA ALA A 385 -6.08 14.25 -21.87
C ALA A 385 -7.44 14.75 -21.34
N ILE A 386 -8.55 14.15 -21.79
CA ILE A 386 -9.91 14.46 -21.31
C ILE A 386 -10.02 14.25 -19.79
N LYS A 387 -9.54 13.09 -19.30
CA LYS A 387 -9.55 12.79 -17.87
C LYS A 387 -8.75 13.83 -17.08
N ARG A 388 -7.53 14.15 -17.53
CA ARG A 388 -6.66 15.15 -16.91
C ARG A 388 -7.30 16.54 -16.85
N LEU A 389 -8.00 16.96 -17.90
CA LEU A 389 -8.75 18.23 -17.89
C LEU A 389 -9.81 18.23 -16.78
N GLY A 390 -10.53 17.12 -16.60
CA GLY A 390 -11.48 16.96 -15.50
C GLY A 390 -10.83 17.06 -14.12
N ASP A 391 -9.71 16.34 -13.91
CA ASP A 391 -8.98 16.34 -12.64
C ASP A 391 -8.41 17.73 -12.31
N ILE A 392 -7.88 18.45 -13.32
CA ILE A 392 -7.40 19.83 -13.19
C ILE A 392 -8.56 20.79 -12.91
N ALA A 393 -9.71 20.63 -13.58
CA ALA A 393 -10.89 21.45 -13.35
C ALA A 393 -11.44 21.31 -11.93
N GLU A 394 -11.46 20.08 -11.40
CA GLU A 394 -11.85 19.79 -10.01
C GLU A 394 -10.89 20.48 -9.03
N CYS A 395 -9.59 20.37 -9.28
CA CYS A 395 -8.55 21.06 -8.49
C CYS A 395 -8.70 22.59 -8.53
N ALA A 396 -8.93 23.18 -9.72
CA ALA A 396 -9.11 24.62 -9.90
C ALA A 396 -10.38 25.17 -9.24
N SER A 397 -11.44 24.34 -9.13
CA SER A 397 -12.70 24.72 -8.48
C SER A 397 -12.57 24.92 -6.97
N GLY A 398 -11.56 24.30 -6.34
CA GLY A 398 -11.41 24.22 -4.89
C GLY A 398 -12.48 23.33 -4.21
N SER A 399 -13.29 22.60 -4.98
CA SER A 399 -14.29 21.67 -4.46
C SER A 399 -13.62 20.36 -4.03
N PRO A 400 -13.97 19.79 -2.86
CA PRO A 400 -13.47 18.49 -2.46
C PRO A 400 -13.96 17.43 -3.43
N SER A 401 -13.03 16.62 -3.93
CA SER A 401 -13.32 15.59 -4.92
C SER A 401 -14.39 14.61 -4.46
N VAL A 402 -15.34 14.26 -5.33
CA VAL A 402 -16.43 13.31 -5.02
C VAL A 402 -15.85 11.95 -4.60
N GLY A 403 -14.73 11.52 -5.20
CA GLY A 403 -14.00 10.31 -4.80
C GLY A 403 -13.36 10.40 -3.42
N LYS A 404 -12.91 11.60 -3.02
CA LYS A 404 -12.36 11.86 -1.67
C LYS A 404 -13.47 11.99 -0.61
N GLN A 405 -14.68 12.41 -0.98
CA GLN A 405 -15.85 12.38 -0.09
C GLN A 405 -16.32 10.94 0.19
N VAL A 406 -16.28 10.06 -0.81
CA VAL A 406 -16.64 8.64 -0.63
C VAL A 406 -15.59 7.92 0.22
N LEU A 407 -14.29 8.15 -0.04
CA LEU A 407 -13.20 7.55 0.75
C LEU A 407 -13.14 8.12 2.18
N GLY A 408 -13.36 9.43 2.34
CA GLY A 408 -13.47 10.10 3.63
C GLY A 408 -14.69 9.63 4.42
N GLY A 409 -15.84 9.47 3.76
CA GLY A 409 -17.04 8.90 4.36
C GLY A 409 -16.86 7.43 4.77
N LEU A 410 -16.13 6.64 3.98
CA LEU A 410 -15.77 5.25 4.31
C LEU A 410 -14.80 5.16 5.48
N LEU A 411 -13.81 6.06 5.57
CA LEU A 411 -12.88 6.13 6.70
C LEU A 411 -13.57 6.58 7.98
N ILE A 412 -14.51 7.52 7.91
CA ILE A 412 -15.35 7.93 9.04
C ILE A 412 -16.26 6.76 9.46
N ALA A 413 -16.87 6.04 8.52
CA ALA A 413 -17.69 4.87 8.82
C ALA A 413 -16.88 3.73 9.45
N LEU A 414 -15.65 3.47 8.99
CA LEU A 414 -14.71 2.51 9.58
C LEU A 414 -14.25 2.93 10.98
N GLY A 415 -14.00 4.23 11.20
CA GLY A 415 -13.68 4.78 12.52
C GLY A 415 -14.84 4.63 13.50
N VAL A 416 -16.07 4.92 13.07
CA VAL A 416 -17.29 4.76 13.88
C VAL A 416 -17.57 3.27 14.16
N LEU A 417 -17.32 2.37 13.20
CA LEU A 417 -17.43 0.92 13.40
C LEU A 417 -16.39 0.39 14.39
N LEU A 418 -15.15 0.89 14.37
CA LEU A 418 -14.10 0.50 15.31
C LEU A 418 -14.38 1.00 16.74
N ILE A 419 -14.92 2.20 16.89
CA ILE A 419 -15.38 2.72 18.18
C ILE A 419 -16.59 1.91 18.67
N GLY A 420 -17.54 1.59 17.80
CA GLY A 420 -18.69 0.73 18.12
C GLY A 420 -18.29 -0.67 18.55
N ALA A 421 -17.33 -1.29 17.88
CA ALA A 421 -16.77 -2.60 18.23
C ALA A 421 -15.98 -2.55 19.56
N SER A 422 -15.32 -1.43 19.86
CA SER A 422 -14.60 -1.22 21.13
C SER A 422 -15.57 -1.08 22.31
N VAL A 423 -16.67 -0.35 22.14
CA VAL A 423 -17.73 -0.22 23.16
C VAL A 423 -18.49 -1.54 23.36
N ALA A 424 -18.81 -2.25 22.26
CA ALA A 424 -19.42 -3.58 22.34
C ALA A 424 -18.50 -4.60 23.02
N GLY A 425 -17.20 -4.55 22.70
CA GLY A 425 -16.16 -5.31 23.39
C GLY A 425 -16.16 -5.01 24.89
N MET A 426 -16.14 -3.73 25.28
CA MET A 426 -16.14 -3.28 26.67
C MET A 426 -17.36 -3.76 27.46
N VAL A 427 -18.54 -3.77 26.84
CA VAL A 427 -19.79 -4.28 27.47
C VAL A 427 -19.75 -5.81 27.61
N THR A 428 -19.09 -6.53 26.69
CA THR A 428 -18.89 -7.99 26.84
C THR A 428 -17.82 -8.36 27.87
N THR A 429 -16.85 -7.49 28.17
CA THR A 429 -15.77 -7.78 29.15
C THR A 429 -16.13 -7.49 30.61
N PHE A 430 -17.30 -6.90 30.90
CA PHE A 430 -17.77 -6.75 32.29
C PHE A 430 -18.40 -8.03 32.88
N GLY A 431 -18.41 -9.15 32.14
CA GLY A 431 -19.00 -10.42 32.58
C GLY A 431 -18.04 -11.43 33.25
N SER A 432 -16.73 -11.22 33.27
CA SER A 432 -15.83 -12.23 33.86
C SER A 432 -14.48 -11.67 34.30
N SER A 433 -14.22 -11.79 35.60
CA SER A 433 -13.02 -11.40 36.33
C SER A 433 -11.75 -12.11 35.86
N SER A 434 -10.69 -11.37 35.51
CA SER A 434 -9.28 -11.68 35.81
C SER A 434 -8.31 -10.73 35.09
N ALA A 435 -7.07 -10.67 35.57
CA ALA A 435 -6.00 -9.70 35.30
C ALA A 435 -5.63 -9.40 33.83
N LEU A 436 -6.25 -10.04 32.84
CA LEU A 436 -6.17 -9.67 31.41
C LEU A 436 -6.85 -8.33 31.10
N SER A 437 -7.77 -7.86 31.95
CA SER A 437 -8.39 -6.53 31.83
C SER A 437 -7.37 -5.40 31.95
N ALA A 438 -6.34 -5.54 32.79
CA ALA A 438 -5.33 -4.48 32.93
C ALA A 438 -4.41 -4.38 31.70
N VAL A 439 -4.09 -5.52 31.05
CA VAL A 439 -3.31 -5.53 29.80
C VAL A 439 -4.16 -5.07 28.61
N GLY A 440 -5.45 -5.42 28.57
CA GLY A 440 -6.40 -4.92 27.57
C GLY A 440 -6.73 -3.43 27.72
N ILE A 441 -6.84 -2.93 28.95
CA ILE A 441 -7.00 -1.50 29.24
C ILE A 441 -5.69 -0.76 28.97
N ALA A 442 -4.52 -1.33 29.27
CA ALA A 442 -3.23 -0.72 28.95
C ALA A 442 -2.94 -0.72 27.45
N LEU A 443 -3.30 -1.76 26.70
CA LEU A 443 -3.22 -1.81 25.23
C LEU A 443 -4.28 -0.89 24.60
N GLY A 444 -5.48 -0.83 25.17
CA GLY A 444 -6.54 0.10 24.76
C GLY A 444 -6.18 1.55 25.00
N LEU A 445 -5.59 1.88 26.15
CA LEU A 445 -5.09 3.22 26.49
C LEU A 445 -3.80 3.57 25.78
N SER A 446 -2.92 2.62 25.44
CA SER A 446 -1.72 2.89 24.64
C SER A 446 -2.03 2.97 23.16
N LEU A 447 -3.08 2.29 22.66
CA LEU A 447 -3.69 2.54 21.35
C LEU A 447 -4.47 3.86 21.33
N LEU A 448 -5.13 4.26 22.42
CA LEU A 448 -5.71 5.59 22.58
C LEU A 448 -4.62 6.66 22.73
N GLN A 449 -3.48 6.40 23.37
CA GLN A 449 -2.36 7.33 23.44
C GLN A 449 -1.59 7.38 22.13
N THR A 450 -1.48 6.29 21.36
CA THR A 450 -0.95 6.38 19.99
C THR A 450 -1.98 6.99 19.04
N GLN A 451 -3.29 6.81 19.22
CA GLN A 451 -4.32 7.58 18.50
C GLN A 451 -4.54 8.98 19.06
N VAL A 452 -4.00 9.35 20.21
CA VAL A 452 -4.03 10.74 20.70
C VAL A 452 -2.71 11.44 20.36
N VAL A 453 -1.58 10.74 20.31
CA VAL A 453 -0.29 11.31 19.93
C VAL A 453 -0.05 11.27 18.42
N LEU A 454 -0.47 10.21 17.71
CA LEU A 454 -0.50 10.15 16.24
C LEU A 454 -1.86 10.58 15.67
N GLY A 455 -2.94 10.43 16.43
CA GLY A 455 -4.27 10.82 15.97
C GLY A 455 -4.71 12.22 16.38
N VAL A 456 -4.14 12.91 17.39
CA VAL A 456 -4.36 14.38 17.51
C VAL A 456 -3.38 15.18 16.66
N THR A 457 -2.24 14.61 16.24
CA THR A 457 -1.44 15.21 15.17
C THR A 457 -2.06 14.98 13.78
N SER A 458 -2.80 13.88 13.56
CA SER A 458 -3.53 13.67 12.28
C SER A 458 -4.98 14.15 12.27
N THR A 459 -5.69 14.31 13.41
CA THR A 459 -7.03 14.92 13.43
C THR A 459 -7.06 16.40 13.73
N VAL A 460 -5.96 17.01 14.23
CA VAL A 460 -5.79 18.46 14.03
C VAL A 460 -5.31 18.72 12.60
N ALA A 461 -4.55 17.85 11.93
CA ALA A 461 -4.30 18.00 10.48
C ALA A 461 -5.51 17.70 9.58
N ALA A 462 -6.47 16.87 10.03
CA ALA A 462 -7.69 16.54 9.29
C ALA A 462 -8.91 17.39 9.66
N ALA A 463 -8.96 18.02 10.85
CA ALA A 463 -10.00 18.98 11.24
C ALA A 463 -9.53 20.45 11.26
N THR A 464 -8.22 20.71 11.19
CA THR A 464 -7.67 21.97 10.66
C THR A 464 -7.05 21.64 9.31
N GLY A 465 -7.88 21.73 8.27
CA GLY A 465 -7.53 21.33 6.93
C GLY A 465 -6.22 21.96 6.48
N ILE A 466 -5.24 21.10 6.19
CA ILE A 466 -4.09 21.39 5.32
C ILE A 466 -4.55 21.49 3.85
N GLY A 467 -5.77 21.99 3.64
CA GLY A 467 -6.37 22.38 2.36
C GLY A 467 -6.53 23.90 2.23
N LEU A 468 -5.97 24.70 3.16
CA LEU A 468 -6.16 26.15 3.16
C LEU A 468 -4.86 26.90 3.49
N THR A 469 -4.01 27.12 2.49
CA THR A 469 -3.17 28.35 2.46
C THR A 469 -2.71 28.82 1.08
N PHE A 470 -3.01 28.14 -0.04
CA PHE A 470 -2.65 28.70 -1.35
C PHE A 470 -3.64 29.74 -1.87
N PHE A 471 -4.86 29.81 -1.32
CA PHE A 471 -5.95 30.58 -1.94
C PHE A 471 -6.90 31.29 -0.96
N THR A 472 -6.55 31.40 0.33
CA THR A 472 -7.30 32.14 1.35
C THR A 472 -6.89 33.61 1.37
N GLY A 473 -7.50 34.42 0.51
CA GLY A 473 -7.71 35.83 0.80
C GLY A 473 -9.21 36.08 0.89
N PRO A 474 -9.71 36.84 1.87
CA PRO A 474 -11.12 37.17 1.95
C PRO A 474 -11.41 38.15 0.81
N ASN A 475 -12.24 37.75 -0.16
CA ASN A 475 -13.11 38.63 -0.95
C ASN A 475 -13.85 37.78 -1.98
N THR A 476 -15.18 37.89 -1.97
CA THR A 476 -16.20 37.24 -2.80
C THR A 476 -16.03 37.38 -4.32
N VAL A 477 -15.03 38.14 -4.79
CA VAL A 477 -14.62 38.21 -6.20
C VAL A 477 -13.75 37.01 -6.61
N LYS A 478 -13.05 36.37 -5.65
CA LYS A 478 -12.16 35.22 -5.88
C LYS A 478 -12.90 33.92 -6.25
N SER A 479 -14.21 33.80 -6.02
CA SER A 479 -15.00 32.62 -6.39
C SER A 479 -15.42 32.60 -7.86
N GLY A 480 -15.75 33.76 -8.45
CA GLY A 480 -16.29 33.85 -9.82
C GLY A 480 -15.29 33.48 -10.91
N GLN A 481 -14.03 33.89 -10.78
CA GLN A 481 -12.98 33.54 -11.76
C GLN A 481 -12.47 32.10 -11.60
N ARG A 482 -12.47 31.55 -10.37
CA ARG A 482 -12.15 30.13 -10.10
C ARG A 482 -13.19 29.20 -10.68
N GLN A 483 -14.47 29.56 -10.52
CA GLN A 483 -15.57 28.90 -11.22
C GLN A 483 -15.44 29.08 -12.74
N GLY A 484 -14.99 30.24 -13.22
CA GLY A 484 -14.75 30.48 -14.65
C GLY A 484 -13.68 29.59 -15.27
N LEU A 485 -12.50 29.43 -14.65
CA LEU A 485 -11.46 28.53 -15.16
C LEU A 485 -11.89 27.06 -15.08
N SER A 486 -12.45 26.64 -13.94
CA SER A 486 -12.97 25.28 -13.77
C SER A 486 -14.05 24.97 -14.82
N GLN A 487 -15.00 25.89 -15.02
CA GLN A 487 -16.04 25.75 -16.04
C GLN A 487 -15.43 25.72 -17.45
N GLY A 488 -14.48 26.61 -17.78
CA GLY A 488 -13.83 26.59 -19.08
C GLY A 488 -13.10 25.29 -19.39
N LEU A 489 -12.49 24.64 -18.38
CA LEU A 489 -11.88 23.32 -18.54
C LEU A 489 -12.91 22.19 -18.68
N ILE A 490 -14.05 22.28 -17.97
CA ILE A 490 -15.18 21.36 -18.12
C ILE A 490 -15.82 21.50 -19.51
N ASP A 491 -16.00 22.72 -20.01
CA ASP A 491 -16.57 22.98 -21.34
C ASP A 491 -15.71 22.36 -22.46
N VAL A 492 -14.37 22.43 -22.33
CA VAL A 492 -13.45 21.72 -23.24
C VAL A 492 -13.65 20.21 -23.14
N LYS A 493 -13.71 19.68 -21.92
CA LYS A 493 -13.88 18.25 -21.68
C LYS A 493 -15.19 17.72 -22.28
N GLU A 494 -16.31 18.38 -22.00
CA GLU A 494 -17.64 17.99 -22.47
C GLU A 494 -17.73 18.02 -23.99
N ASP A 495 -17.19 19.06 -24.64
CA ASP A 495 -17.18 19.13 -26.10
C ASP A 495 -16.37 17.99 -26.74
N ILE A 496 -15.25 17.61 -26.13
CA ILE A 496 -14.45 16.49 -26.62
C ILE A 496 -15.20 15.17 -26.42
N GLU A 497 -15.77 14.92 -25.23
CA GLU A 497 -16.56 13.71 -24.95
C GLU A 497 -17.76 13.58 -25.90
N HIS A 498 -18.43 14.69 -26.20
CA HIS A 498 -19.50 14.73 -27.19
C HIS A 498 -18.98 14.43 -28.60
N SER A 499 -17.84 14.98 -29.02
CA SER A 499 -17.28 14.72 -30.36
C SER A 499 -16.89 13.25 -30.57
N VAL A 500 -16.44 12.56 -29.52
CA VAL A 500 -16.04 11.14 -29.55
C VAL A 500 -17.26 10.21 -29.55
N THR A 501 -18.37 10.61 -28.94
CA THR A 501 -19.57 9.76 -28.82
C THR A 501 -20.43 9.72 -30.10
N TYR A 502 -20.30 10.73 -30.96
CA TYR A 502 -21.09 10.87 -32.20
C TYR A 502 -20.30 10.57 -33.50
N HIS A 503 -19.10 10.01 -33.37
CA HIS A 503 -18.31 9.42 -34.45
C HIS A 503 -18.11 7.92 -34.20
#